data_AF-A0A975CKA0-F1
#
_entry.id   AF-A0A975CKA0-F1
#
_cell.length_a   1.000
_cell.length_b   1.000
_cell.length_c   1.000
_cell.angle_alpha   90.00
_cell.angle_beta   90.00
_cell.angle_gamma   90.00
#
_symmetry.space_group_name_H-M   'P 1'
#
loop_
_entity.id
_entity.type
_entity.pdbx_description
1 polymer ?
#
loop_
_entity_poly.entity_id
_entity_poly.type
_entity_poly.pdbx_seq_one_letter_code
_entity_poly.pdbx_strand_id
1 'polypeptide(L)'
;MRKNKLMDYHRFLDEAGDTTFYGKGKKNIIGQDGVSKTFILGMIKVKDPLDEVRDKINALQDKIVSDEFYHVPSVLKKINKTGYYLHATDDLPEVRKEMFDLMKTINCSFEAVVGRKDIERYETKHKGKEEYFYADLLSHLLKNKLSKHDKLVMHISERGKSTKNHNLELAFLKAKQRFTKINGNKESKTEVVFNVNYPTKTHY
;
A
#
# COMPACT_ATOMS: atom_id res chain seq x y z
N MET A 1 21.05 -19.31 15.61
CA MET A 1 20.26 -18.16 15.14
C MET A 1 19.27 -18.64 14.08
N ARG A 2 17.98 -18.33 14.22
CA ARG A 2 16.99 -18.64 13.16
C ARG A 2 17.34 -17.76 11.96
N LYS A 3 17.58 -18.36 10.78
CA LYS A 3 17.82 -17.61 9.55
C LYS A 3 16.54 -16.84 9.24
N ASN A 4 16.57 -15.50 9.31
CA ASN A 4 15.38 -14.69 9.02
C ASN A 4 14.91 -15.00 7.60
N LYS A 5 13.65 -15.39 7.45
CA LYS A 5 13.06 -15.66 6.14
C LYS A 5 12.58 -14.35 5.52
N LEU A 6 12.55 -14.24 4.20
CA LEU A 6 12.09 -13.04 3.48
C LEU A 6 10.72 -12.53 3.99
N MET A 7 9.78 -13.45 4.19
CA MET A 7 8.43 -13.20 4.72
C MET A 7 8.40 -12.53 6.13
N ASP A 8 9.48 -12.66 6.91
CA ASP A 8 9.51 -12.09 8.27
C ASP A 8 9.60 -10.56 8.23
N TYR A 9 10.37 -10.02 7.30
CA TYR A 9 10.71 -8.60 7.22
C TYR A 9 10.18 -7.86 5.99
N HIS A 10 9.50 -8.52 5.06
CA HIS A 10 8.85 -7.87 3.92
C HIS A 10 7.38 -7.49 4.22
N ARG A 11 6.97 -6.28 3.84
CA ARG A 11 5.58 -5.80 3.94
C ARG A 11 5.18 -5.13 2.63
N PHE A 12 3.90 -5.22 2.29
CA PHE A 12 3.33 -4.60 1.09
C PHE A 12 2.32 -3.54 1.50
N LEU A 13 2.46 -2.32 0.98
CA LEU A 13 1.63 -1.16 1.32
C LEU A 13 0.78 -0.77 0.10
N ASP A 14 -0.48 -0.44 0.34
CA ASP A 14 -1.37 0.16 -0.66
C ASP A 14 -2.28 1.23 -0.04
N GLU A 15 -2.83 2.09 -0.90
CA GLU A 15 -3.54 3.30 -0.51
C GLU A 15 -4.95 3.32 -1.11
N ALA A 16 -5.95 3.69 -0.30
CA ALA A 16 -7.31 3.90 -0.76
C ALA A 16 -7.83 5.30 -0.41
N GLY A 17 -8.52 5.92 -1.36
CA GLY A 17 -8.92 7.33 -1.31
C GLY A 17 -7.80 8.28 -1.78
N ASP A 18 -7.91 9.53 -1.37
CA ASP A 18 -6.99 10.61 -1.74
C ASP A 18 -6.64 11.49 -0.53
N THR A 19 -5.50 12.19 -0.61
CA THR A 19 -5.03 13.12 0.40
C THR A 19 -5.51 14.57 0.17
N THR A 20 -6.45 14.81 -0.74
CA THR A 20 -6.82 16.16 -1.19
C THR A 20 -7.85 16.80 -0.28
N PHE A 21 -7.49 17.84 0.47
CA PHE A 21 -8.42 18.54 1.38
C PHE A 21 -9.16 19.71 0.70
N TYR A 22 -8.54 20.32 -0.30
CA TYR A 22 -9.05 21.52 -0.96
C TYR A 22 -9.14 21.34 -2.47
N GLY A 23 -10.22 21.88 -3.03
CA GLY A 23 -10.37 22.06 -4.47
C GLY A 23 -9.64 23.31 -4.97
N LYS A 24 -9.90 23.65 -6.24
CA LYS A 24 -9.40 24.87 -6.86
C LYS A 24 -9.74 26.10 -6.01
N GLY A 25 -8.76 26.98 -5.79
CA GLY A 25 -8.94 28.20 -5.00
C GLY A 25 -9.05 27.99 -3.48
N LYS A 26 -8.48 26.89 -2.93
CA LYS A 26 -8.57 26.55 -1.49
C LYS A 26 -10.00 26.37 -0.96
N LYS A 27 -10.96 26.04 -1.82
CA LYS A 27 -12.32 25.72 -1.38
C LYS A 27 -12.32 24.38 -0.66
N ASN A 28 -12.90 24.32 0.54
CA ASN A 28 -13.16 23.05 1.22
C ASN A 28 -14.07 22.16 0.34
N ILE A 29 -13.58 20.97 0.00
CA ILE A 29 -14.32 19.98 -0.80
C ILE A 29 -14.73 18.73 -0.03
N ILE A 30 -14.36 18.63 1.25
CA ILE A 30 -14.70 17.46 2.07
C ILE A 30 -16.21 17.38 2.25
N GLY A 31 -16.77 16.21 1.94
CA GLY A 31 -18.21 15.99 2.02
C GLY A 31 -18.99 16.41 0.77
N GLN A 32 -18.33 16.92 -0.27
CA GLN A 32 -18.91 17.03 -1.60
C GLN A 32 -18.95 15.66 -2.29
N ASP A 33 -19.90 15.47 -3.19
CA ASP A 33 -20.04 14.22 -3.94
C ASP A 33 -18.78 13.90 -4.74
N GLY A 34 -18.38 12.62 -4.70
CA GLY A 34 -17.15 12.15 -5.34
C GLY A 34 -15.86 12.40 -4.55
N VAL A 35 -15.90 13.12 -3.42
CA VAL A 35 -14.73 13.34 -2.56
C VAL A 35 -14.78 12.42 -1.35
N SER A 36 -13.76 11.57 -1.21
CA SER A 36 -13.66 10.69 -0.04
C SER A 36 -13.51 11.52 1.24
N LYS A 37 -14.23 11.10 2.30
CA LYS A 37 -14.08 11.65 3.67
C LYS A 37 -12.91 11.03 4.43
N THR A 38 -12.29 10.00 3.87
CA THR A 38 -11.24 9.23 4.51
C THR A 38 -10.13 8.88 3.54
N PHE A 39 -8.92 8.79 4.08
CA PHE A 39 -7.77 8.20 3.40
C PHE A 39 -7.29 7.00 4.21
N ILE A 40 -6.98 5.90 3.53
CA ILE A 40 -6.64 4.64 4.16
C ILE A 40 -5.25 4.21 3.68
N LEU A 41 -4.38 3.87 4.62
CA LEU A 41 -3.15 3.13 4.34
C LEU A 41 -3.32 1.70 4.84
N GLY A 42 -3.17 0.74 3.94
CA GLY A 42 -3.21 -0.69 4.23
C GLY A 42 -1.81 -1.29 4.14
N MET A 43 -1.51 -2.25 5.02
CA MET A 43 -0.26 -3.00 5.03
C MET A 43 -0.56 -4.49 5.14
N ILE A 44 0.00 -5.29 4.23
CA ILE A 44 -0.06 -6.75 4.27
C ILE A 44 1.29 -7.31 4.72
N LYS A 45 1.23 -8.28 5.63
CA LYS A 45 2.32 -9.24 5.89
C LYS A 45 1.89 -10.60 5.35
N VAL A 46 2.59 -11.08 4.34
CA VAL A 46 2.49 -12.48 3.89
C VAL A 46 3.34 -13.34 4.80
N LYS A 47 2.78 -14.46 5.28
CA LYS A 47 3.46 -15.41 6.18
C LYS A 47 3.90 -16.68 5.45
N ASP A 48 3.33 -16.94 4.29
CA ASP A 48 3.78 -17.99 3.38
C ASP A 48 5.07 -17.58 2.65
N PRO A 49 5.80 -18.55 2.06
CA PRO A 49 6.90 -18.26 1.15
C PRO A 49 6.48 -17.31 0.02
N LEU A 50 7.20 -16.20 -0.13
CA LEU A 50 6.83 -15.15 -1.08
C LEU A 50 6.86 -15.63 -2.53
N ASP A 51 7.79 -16.52 -2.87
CA ASP A 51 7.90 -17.10 -4.21
C ASP A 51 6.69 -17.97 -4.54
N GLU A 52 6.26 -18.84 -3.60
CA GLU A 52 5.04 -19.66 -3.78
C GLU A 52 3.78 -18.80 -3.92
N VAL A 53 3.67 -17.70 -3.17
CA VAL A 53 2.55 -16.77 -3.31
C VAL A 53 2.58 -16.08 -4.67
N ARG A 54 3.77 -15.71 -5.16
CA ARG A 54 3.94 -15.14 -6.49
C ARG A 54 3.55 -16.14 -7.58
N ASP A 55 3.96 -17.39 -7.46
CA ASP A 55 3.63 -18.45 -8.41
C ASP A 55 2.12 -18.69 -8.48
N LYS A 56 1.43 -18.71 -7.32
CA LYS A 56 -0.03 -18.79 -7.27
C LYS A 56 -0.72 -17.63 -7.99
N ILE A 57 -0.20 -16.41 -7.85
CA ILE A 57 -0.74 -15.21 -8.52
C ILE A 57 -0.48 -15.28 -10.03
N ASN A 58 0.72 -15.68 -10.45
CA ASN A 58 1.06 -15.85 -11.87
C ASN A 58 0.19 -16.93 -12.51
N ALA A 59 0.01 -18.08 -11.85
CA ALA A 59 -0.85 -19.15 -12.35
C ALA A 59 -2.30 -18.69 -12.54
N LEU A 60 -2.82 -17.83 -11.66
CA LEU A 60 -4.13 -17.21 -11.86
C LEU A 60 -4.13 -16.28 -13.08
N GLN A 61 -3.12 -15.43 -13.26
CA GLN A 61 -3.01 -14.57 -14.44
C GLN A 61 -2.97 -15.39 -15.73
N ASP A 62 -2.16 -16.44 -15.78
CA ASP A 62 -2.03 -17.35 -16.93
C ASP A 62 -3.35 -18.06 -17.23
N LYS A 63 -4.09 -18.48 -16.19
CA LYS A 63 -5.45 -19.02 -16.35
C LYS A 63 -6.38 -18.01 -17.02
N ILE A 64 -6.41 -16.76 -16.56
CA ILE A 64 -7.28 -15.72 -17.15
C ILE A 64 -6.88 -15.41 -18.60
N VAL A 65 -5.57 -15.43 -18.91
CA VAL A 65 -5.05 -15.17 -20.26
C VAL A 65 -5.37 -16.33 -21.21
N SER A 66 -5.35 -17.57 -20.75
CA SER A 66 -5.51 -18.76 -21.60
C SER A 66 -6.97 -19.20 -21.80
N ASP A 67 -7.86 -18.87 -20.88
CA ASP A 67 -9.26 -19.30 -20.90
C ASP A 67 -10.15 -18.31 -21.67
N GLU A 68 -10.69 -18.76 -22.81
CA GLU A 68 -11.57 -17.99 -23.70
C GLU A 68 -12.81 -17.43 -22.98
N PHE A 69 -13.25 -18.04 -21.86
CA PHE A 69 -14.33 -17.52 -21.04
C PHE A 69 -14.10 -16.07 -20.60
N TYR A 70 -12.85 -15.67 -20.34
CA TYR A 70 -12.52 -14.32 -19.88
C TYR A 70 -12.19 -13.34 -21.02
N HIS A 71 -12.18 -13.77 -22.28
CA HIS A 71 -11.71 -12.97 -23.44
C HIS A 71 -12.71 -11.92 -23.93
N VAL A 72 -13.27 -11.16 -23.01
CA VAL A 72 -14.05 -9.96 -23.32
C VAL A 72 -13.13 -8.84 -23.85
N PRO A 73 -13.66 -7.84 -24.59
CA PRO A 73 -12.84 -6.77 -25.17
C PRO A 73 -11.95 -6.03 -24.16
N SER A 74 -12.41 -5.83 -22.92
CA SER A 74 -11.63 -5.16 -21.88
C SER A 74 -10.42 -5.98 -21.41
N VAL A 75 -10.56 -7.30 -21.32
CA VAL A 75 -9.47 -8.22 -20.93
C VAL A 75 -8.47 -8.37 -22.07
N LEU A 76 -8.94 -8.63 -23.30
CA LEU A 76 -8.08 -8.71 -24.48
C LEU A 76 -7.27 -7.42 -24.68
N LYS A 77 -7.88 -6.26 -24.45
CA LYS A 77 -7.17 -4.97 -24.50
C LYS A 77 -6.03 -4.88 -23.49
N LYS A 78 -6.19 -5.44 -22.28
CA LYS A 78 -5.11 -5.47 -21.26
C LYS A 78 -4.00 -6.43 -21.70
N ILE A 79 -4.36 -7.66 -22.08
CA ILE A 79 -3.45 -8.70 -22.58
C ILE A 79 -2.55 -8.12 -23.68
N ASN A 80 -3.13 -7.51 -24.70
CA ASN A 80 -2.41 -7.01 -25.87
C ASN A 80 -1.54 -5.76 -25.59
N LYS A 81 -1.82 -5.00 -24.53
CA LYS A 81 -1.14 -3.72 -24.29
C LYS A 81 0.11 -3.88 -23.42
N THR A 82 0.01 -4.65 -22.34
CA THR A 82 1.05 -4.73 -21.30
C THR A 82 1.18 -6.13 -20.69
N GLY A 83 0.46 -7.13 -21.20
CA GLY A 83 0.14 -8.33 -20.45
C GLY A 83 -1.00 -8.10 -19.45
N TYR A 84 -1.49 -9.20 -18.87
CA TYR A 84 -2.62 -9.16 -17.95
C TYR A 84 -2.18 -9.09 -16.49
N TYR A 85 -2.59 -8.03 -15.80
CA TYR A 85 -2.40 -7.88 -14.37
C TYR A 85 -3.77 -7.72 -13.69
N LEU A 86 -3.91 -8.32 -12.51
CA LEU A 86 -5.16 -8.30 -11.76
C LEU A 86 -5.45 -6.88 -11.22
N HIS A 87 -6.69 -6.43 -11.40
CA HIS A 87 -7.22 -5.14 -11.00
C HIS A 87 -8.45 -5.30 -10.10
N ALA A 88 -8.43 -4.64 -8.94
CA ALA A 88 -9.54 -4.70 -7.99
C ALA A 88 -10.85 -4.09 -8.51
N THR A 89 -10.79 -3.13 -9.43
CA THR A 89 -11.97 -2.42 -9.97
C THR A 89 -12.28 -2.83 -11.41
N ASP A 90 -11.26 -2.85 -12.26
CA ASP A 90 -11.43 -2.92 -13.72
C ASP A 90 -11.55 -4.35 -14.27
N ASP A 91 -11.38 -5.37 -13.44
CA ASP A 91 -11.55 -6.76 -13.86
C ASP A 91 -13.00 -7.20 -13.78
N LEU A 92 -13.32 -8.25 -14.54
CA LEU A 92 -14.61 -8.92 -14.48
C LEU A 92 -14.94 -9.39 -13.05
N PRO A 93 -16.22 -9.37 -12.63
CA PRO A 93 -16.64 -9.91 -11.34
C PRO A 93 -16.12 -11.32 -11.06
N GLU A 94 -16.10 -12.16 -12.09
CA GLU A 94 -15.65 -13.56 -12.05
C GLU A 94 -14.15 -13.63 -11.74
N VAL A 95 -13.33 -12.80 -12.38
CA VAL A 95 -11.88 -12.71 -12.11
C VAL A 95 -11.64 -12.22 -10.68
N ARG A 96 -12.38 -11.20 -10.22
CA ARG A 96 -12.26 -10.72 -8.84
C ARG A 96 -12.61 -11.80 -7.84
N LYS A 97 -13.67 -12.58 -8.11
CA LYS A 97 -14.06 -13.75 -7.31
C LYS A 97 -12.92 -14.77 -7.25
N GLU A 98 -12.29 -15.09 -8.38
CA GLU A 98 -11.13 -15.99 -8.41
C GLU A 98 -9.97 -15.50 -7.54
N MET A 99 -9.66 -14.20 -7.61
CA MET A 99 -8.64 -13.59 -6.76
C MET A 99 -9.03 -13.65 -5.28
N PHE A 100 -10.30 -13.40 -4.93
CA PHE A 100 -10.77 -13.55 -3.54
C PHE A 100 -10.62 -14.99 -3.03
N ASP A 101 -10.92 -15.98 -3.86
CA ASP A 101 -10.75 -17.38 -3.49
C ASP A 101 -9.27 -17.74 -3.35
N LEU A 102 -8.41 -17.26 -4.25
CA LEU A 102 -6.97 -17.44 -4.10
C LEU A 102 -6.45 -16.82 -2.80
N MET A 103 -6.88 -15.60 -2.46
CA MET A 103 -6.46 -14.93 -1.22
C MET A 103 -6.80 -15.72 0.05
N LYS A 104 -7.90 -16.48 0.06
CA LYS A 104 -8.25 -17.36 1.19
C LYS A 104 -7.24 -18.49 1.41
N THR A 105 -6.48 -18.85 0.36
CA THR A 105 -5.45 -19.89 0.42
C THR A 105 -4.07 -19.36 0.82
N ILE A 106 -3.92 -18.05 1.01
CA ILE A 106 -2.66 -17.39 1.34
C ILE A 106 -2.70 -16.96 2.81
N ASN A 107 -1.77 -17.47 3.61
CA ASN A 107 -1.63 -17.04 4.99
C ASN A 107 -1.01 -15.65 5.04
N CYS A 108 -1.84 -14.65 5.33
CA CYS A 108 -1.39 -13.29 5.51
C CYS A 108 -2.04 -12.64 6.75
N SER A 109 -1.59 -11.44 7.06
CA SER A 109 -2.27 -10.55 8.01
C SER A 109 -2.31 -9.15 7.43
N PHE A 110 -3.43 -8.47 7.63
CA PHE A 110 -3.67 -7.12 7.16
C PHE A 110 -3.81 -6.17 8.34
N GLU A 111 -3.17 -5.00 8.24
CA GLU A 111 -3.33 -3.88 9.16
C GLU A 111 -3.64 -2.63 8.35
N ALA A 112 -4.57 -1.79 8.83
CA ALA A 112 -4.89 -0.53 8.18
C ALA A 112 -4.96 0.62 9.18
N VAL A 113 -4.60 1.81 8.72
CA VAL A 113 -4.85 3.07 9.42
C VAL A 113 -5.77 3.92 8.55
N VAL A 114 -6.89 4.33 9.15
CA VAL A 114 -7.89 5.19 8.50
C VAL A 114 -7.75 6.60 9.06
N GLY A 115 -7.33 7.54 8.21
CA GLY A 115 -7.35 8.96 8.52
C GLY A 115 -8.66 9.58 8.07
N ARG A 116 -9.46 10.10 9.00
CA ARG A 116 -10.58 10.99 8.67
C ARG A 116 -10.03 12.33 8.20
N LYS A 117 -10.57 12.84 7.10
CA LYS A 117 -10.22 14.16 6.57
C LYS A 117 -10.98 15.21 7.38
N ASP A 118 -10.24 15.93 8.20
CA ASP A 118 -10.70 17.01 9.05
C ASP A 118 -9.83 18.25 8.78
N ILE A 119 -10.45 19.38 8.43
CA ILE A 119 -9.72 20.58 8.03
C ILE A 119 -8.94 21.19 9.19
N GLU A 120 -9.55 21.26 10.36
CA GLU A 120 -8.91 21.87 11.52
C GLU A 120 -7.60 21.15 11.84
N ARG A 121 -7.64 19.81 11.91
CA ARG A 121 -6.44 18.99 12.09
C ARG A 121 -5.46 19.08 10.94
N TYR A 122 -5.95 19.17 9.71
CA TYR A 122 -5.09 19.32 8.54
C TYR A 122 -4.28 20.61 8.60
N GLU A 123 -4.92 21.74 8.91
CA GLU A 123 -4.25 23.04 9.03
C GLU A 123 -3.34 23.11 10.25
N THR A 124 -3.79 22.61 11.40
CA THR A 124 -3.03 22.72 12.66
C THR A 124 -1.93 21.67 12.74
N LYS A 125 -2.31 20.38 12.83
CA LYS A 125 -1.40 19.26 13.06
C LYS A 125 -0.57 18.93 11.82
N HIS A 126 -1.18 19.00 10.64
CA HIS A 126 -0.53 18.67 9.37
C HIS A 126 -0.03 19.90 8.60
N LYS A 127 -0.12 21.09 9.19
CA LYS A 127 0.42 22.35 8.65
C LYS A 127 -0.09 22.69 7.25
N GLY A 128 -1.32 22.29 6.94
CA GLY A 128 -1.92 22.47 5.61
C GLY A 128 -1.23 21.68 4.51
N LYS A 129 -0.51 20.60 4.85
CA LYS A 129 0.31 19.82 3.92
C LYS A 129 -0.04 18.33 3.90
N GLU A 130 -0.37 17.81 2.73
CA GLU A 130 -0.73 16.40 2.49
C GLU A 130 0.40 15.43 2.89
N GLU A 131 1.67 15.81 2.65
CA GLU A 131 2.85 15.03 3.04
C GLU A 131 2.91 14.78 4.56
N TYR A 132 2.48 15.76 5.37
CA TYR A 132 2.47 15.62 6.83
C TYR A 132 1.33 14.72 7.30
N PHE A 133 0.17 14.79 6.64
CA PHE A 133 -0.98 13.91 6.88
C PHE A 133 -0.61 12.46 6.54
N TYR A 134 -0.08 12.23 5.35
CA TYR A 134 0.42 10.91 4.91
C TYR A 134 1.43 10.32 5.88
N ALA A 135 2.48 11.08 6.21
CA ALA A 135 3.54 10.64 7.11
C ALA A 135 3.02 10.33 8.51
N ASP A 136 2.00 11.05 8.98
CA ASP A 136 1.34 10.78 10.25
C ASP A 136 0.67 9.41 10.24
N LEU A 137 -0.13 9.08 9.22
CA LEU A 137 -0.80 7.78 9.11
C LEU A 137 0.21 6.63 8.97
N LEU A 138 1.21 6.77 8.09
CA LEU A 138 2.21 5.72 7.89
C LEU A 138 3.02 5.48 9.18
N SER A 139 3.29 6.53 9.96
CA SER A 139 3.95 6.38 11.26
C SER A 139 3.15 5.54 12.26
N HIS A 140 1.82 5.55 12.19
CA HIS A 140 0.96 4.70 13.01
C HIS A 140 1.05 3.22 12.63
N LEU A 141 1.22 2.91 11.33
CA LEU A 141 1.44 1.53 10.86
C LEU A 141 2.83 1.01 11.25
N LEU A 142 3.85 1.88 11.22
CA LEU A 142 5.25 1.51 11.42
C LEU A 142 5.69 1.43 12.89
N LYS A 143 5.16 2.29 13.77
CA LYS A 143 5.69 2.47 15.14
C LYS A 143 5.88 1.17 15.94
N ASN A 144 5.02 0.15 15.74
CA ASN A 144 5.08 -1.10 16.50
C ASN A 144 5.96 -2.19 15.85
N LYS A 145 6.67 -1.85 14.77
CA LYS A 145 7.45 -2.78 13.94
C LYS A 145 8.95 -2.48 13.95
N LEU A 146 9.37 -1.36 14.56
CA LEU A 146 10.75 -0.85 14.61
C LEU A 146 11.68 -1.54 15.63
N SER A 147 11.25 -2.65 16.22
CA SER A 147 12.06 -3.44 17.16
C SER A 147 11.99 -4.94 16.91
N LYS A 148 11.21 -5.40 15.92
CA LYS A 148 10.91 -6.83 15.74
C LYS A 148 11.99 -7.57 14.96
N HIS A 149 12.65 -6.88 14.04
CA HIS A 149 13.65 -7.44 13.13
C HIS A 149 14.74 -6.40 12.89
N ASP A 150 15.95 -6.84 12.54
CA ASP A 150 17.04 -5.92 12.21
C ASP A 150 16.78 -5.14 10.91
N LYS A 151 15.93 -5.70 10.04
CA LYS A 151 15.52 -5.10 8.77
C LYS A 151 14.01 -5.13 8.60
N LEU A 152 13.45 -4.14 7.91
CA LEU A 152 12.06 -4.08 7.45
C LEU A 152 12.03 -3.50 6.04
N VAL A 153 11.62 -4.30 5.07
CA VAL A 153 11.48 -3.89 3.66
C VAL A 153 10.01 -3.61 3.36
N MET A 154 9.74 -2.38 2.95
CA MET A 154 8.42 -1.86 2.63
C MET A 154 8.27 -1.74 1.12
N HIS A 155 7.42 -2.57 0.52
CA HIS A 155 7.07 -2.49 -0.90
C HIS A 155 5.86 -1.58 -1.05
N ILE A 156 5.98 -0.55 -1.88
CA ILE A 156 4.95 0.46 -2.08
C ILE A 156 4.73 0.61 -3.58
N SER A 157 3.49 0.48 -4.03
CA SER A 157 3.13 0.84 -5.40
C SER A 157 3.00 2.36 -5.50
N GLU A 158 3.78 3.01 -6.38
CA GLU A 158 3.78 4.47 -6.47
C GLU A 158 2.40 5.01 -6.87
N ARG A 159 1.90 6.02 -6.14
CA ARG A 159 0.72 6.81 -6.49
C ARG A 159 1.05 8.29 -6.51
N GLY A 160 1.54 8.77 -7.65
CA GLY A 160 1.68 10.19 -7.91
C GLY A 160 2.59 10.91 -6.89
N LYS A 161 2.11 12.01 -6.31
CA LYS A 161 2.95 12.89 -5.46
C LYS A 161 3.07 12.43 -4.00
N SER A 162 2.21 11.53 -3.51
CA SER A 162 2.15 11.11 -2.09
C SER A 162 3.27 10.13 -1.71
N THR A 163 3.71 9.28 -2.63
CA THR A 163 4.73 8.24 -2.41
C THR A 163 6.16 8.66 -2.75
N LYS A 164 6.43 9.97 -2.89
CA LYS A 164 7.80 10.46 -3.09
C LYS A 164 8.70 10.06 -1.90
N ASN A 165 9.96 9.72 -2.17
CA ASN A 165 10.93 9.29 -1.14
C ASN A 165 10.97 10.22 0.08
N HIS A 166 10.88 11.54 -0.12
CA HIS A 166 10.84 12.51 0.97
C HIS A 166 9.67 12.29 1.97
N ASN A 167 8.49 11.89 1.48
CA ASN A 167 7.32 11.66 2.35
C ASN A 167 7.51 10.38 3.18
N LEU A 168 8.16 9.37 2.59
CA LEU A 168 8.48 8.11 3.27
C LEU A 168 9.54 8.31 4.34
N GLU A 169 10.56 9.13 4.07
CA GLU A 169 11.56 9.54 5.07
C GLU A 169 10.91 10.32 6.22
N LEU A 170 10.03 11.28 5.93
CA LEU A 170 9.29 12.03 6.94
C LEU A 170 8.43 11.09 7.80
N ALA A 171 7.77 10.12 7.17
CA ALA A 171 6.98 9.11 7.87
C ALA A 171 7.83 8.25 8.80
N PHE A 172 9.00 7.83 8.33
CA PHE A 172 9.93 7.03 9.12
C PHE A 172 10.47 7.81 10.33
N LEU A 173 10.82 9.09 10.15
CA LEU A 173 11.26 9.94 11.25
C LEU A 173 10.17 10.09 12.32
N LYS A 174 8.92 10.34 11.91
CA LYS A 174 7.77 10.37 12.83
C LYS A 174 7.54 9.02 13.51
N ALA A 175 7.72 7.90 12.80
CA ALA A 175 7.58 6.57 13.36
C ALA A 175 8.62 6.30 14.46
N LYS A 176 9.88 6.70 14.24
CA LYS A 176 10.94 6.63 15.25
C LYS A 176 10.60 7.45 16.50
N GLN A 177 10.18 8.70 16.33
CA GLN A 177 9.77 9.58 17.45
C GLN A 177 8.61 8.97 18.26
N ARG A 178 7.64 8.33 17.59
CA ARG A 178 6.53 7.64 18.25
C ARG A 178 6.99 6.37 18.97
N PHE A 179 7.90 5.61 18.35
CA PHE A 179 8.46 4.40 18.95
C PHE A 179 9.25 4.71 20.22
N THR A 180 10.13 5.72 20.21
CA THR A 180 10.91 6.12 21.38
C THR A 180 10.01 6.56 22.53
N LYS A 181 8.95 7.34 22.24
CA LYS A 181 7.97 7.77 23.24
C LYS A 181 7.24 6.60 23.90
N ILE A 182 6.93 5.54 23.16
CA ILE A 182 6.23 4.36 23.68
C ILE A 182 7.19 3.42 24.44
N ASN A 183 8.45 3.33 24.02
CA ASN A 183 9.41 2.34 24.51
C ASN A 183 10.49 2.92 25.43
N GLY A 184 10.25 4.09 26.03
CA GLY A 184 11.14 4.70 27.02
C GLY A 184 12.50 5.10 26.47
N ASN A 185 12.55 5.81 25.33
CA ASN A 185 13.76 6.31 24.67
C ASN A 185 14.74 5.23 24.15
N LYS A 186 14.30 3.98 24.01
CA LYS A 186 15.07 2.97 23.28
C LYS A 186 15.17 3.34 21.80
N GLU A 187 16.37 3.31 21.25
CA GLU A 187 16.58 3.50 19.82
C GLU A 187 16.09 2.28 19.02
N SER A 188 15.53 2.56 17.84
CA SER A 188 15.16 1.53 16.87
C SER A 188 16.41 0.90 16.29
N LYS A 189 16.60 -0.41 16.48
CA LYS A 189 17.65 -1.20 15.80
C LYS A 189 17.26 -1.63 14.38
N THR A 190 15.99 -1.44 14.00
CA THR A 190 15.48 -1.84 12.68
C THR A 190 15.89 -0.84 11.60
N GLU A 191 16.60 -1.31 10.58
CA GLU A 191 16.79 -0.64 9.30
C GLU A 191 15.51 -0.75 8.46
N VAL A 192 14.94 0.38 8.03
CA VAL A 192 13.76 0.39 7.16
C VAL A 192 14.16 0.78 5.75
N VAL A 193 13.83 -0.08 4.78
CA VAL A 193 14.10 0.13 3.35
C VAL A 193 12.76 0.28 2.63
N PHE A 194 12.61 1.33 1.84
CA PHE A 194 11.44 1.56 1.01
C PHE A 194 11.74 1.18 -0.45
N ASN A 195 11.04 0.17 -0.94
CA ASN A 195 11.03 -0.23 -2.34
C ASN A 195 9.79 0.35 -2.99
N VAL A 196 9.93 1.51 -3.63
CA VAL A 196 8.86 2.13 -4.40
C VAL A 196 8.88 1.53 -5.80
N ASN A 197 7.84 0.74 -6.10
CA ASN A 197 7.66 0.10 -7.40
C ASN A 197 6.90 1.04 -8.32
N TYR A 198 7.52 1.36 -9.45
CA TYR A 198 6.89 2.09 -10.55
C TYR A 198 6.06 1.10 -11.38
N PRO A 199 4.84 1.46 -11.80
CA PRO A 199 4.16 0.71 -12.85
C PRO A 199 5.10 0.67 -14.05
N THR A 200 5.60 -0.52 -14.41
CA THR A 200 6.47 -0.69 -15.56
C THR A 200 5.71 -0.23 -16.81
N LYS A 201 6.06 0.95 -17.32
CA LYS A 201 5.71 1.40 -18.68
C LYS A 201 6.60 0.74 -19.74
N THR A 202 7.33 -0.32 -19.40
CA THR A 202 8.36 -0.88 -20.24
C THR A 202 7.74 -1.86 -21.23
N HIS A 203 7.44 -1.30 -22.40
CA HIS A 203 7.27 -2.00 -23.66
C HIS A 203 8.56 -2.75 -24.00
N TYR A 204 8.45 -4.05 -24.24
CA TYR A 204 9.33 -4.79 -25.14
C TYR A 204 8.46 -5.38 -26.25
#